data_AF-A0A533S380-F1
#
_entry.id   AF-A0A533S380-F1
#
_cell.length_a   1.000
_cell.length_b   1.000
_cell.length_c   1.000
_cell.angle_alpha   90.00
_cell.angle_beta   90.00
_cell.angle_gamma   90.00
#
_symmetry.space_group_name_H-M   'P 1'
#
loop_
_entity.id
_entity.type
_entity.pdbx_description
1 polymer ?
#
loop_
_entity_poly.entity_id
_entity_poly.type
_entity_poly.pdbx_seq_one_letter_code
_entity_poly.pdbx_strand_id
1 'polypeptide(L)'
;MTTLIHHTAKDLPDYINLVARLNREEDGDAWFRGHSSASHRLIPSVLREVTPLTDSRGNPLRGDEILRADGFSVTGPNPERMLDEFKRRAVPFLSRQPKNEFEWLFLMQHHGVPTRLLDWTTNALVALYFALEYLGAESTTCAEDAASEFLKGDDLRGDGMAIFCINPKKINNELHGIQYPVDVAADAETWAPFVRPTNASELNTYAPLCILAPHISPRIRAQSGTFTLHGSNIWSLDYYSVLQPLIHKIFIPYSSAIAIKDDISSLGFTPSFIYPDLDGLSQEIRNQEFRRHAMDRKQYLAKLQRGV
;
A
#
# COMPACT_ATOMS: atom_id res chain seq x y z
N MET A 1 13.23 -16.39 10.04
CA MET A 1 13.38 -16.20 8.59
C MET A 1 11.98 -16.11 8.02
N THR A 2 11.64 -14.99 7.40
CA THR A 2 10.37 -14.80 6.69
C THR A 2 10.34 -15.73 5.48
N THR A 3 9.22 -16.43 5.27
CA THR A 3 9.03 -17.39 4.17
C THR A 3 8.31 -16.78 2.97
N LEU A 4 8.40 -15.46 2.81
CA LEU A 4 7.84 -14.75 1.67
C LEU A 4 8.43 -15.28 0.36
N ILE A 5 7.63 -15.26 -0.71
CA ILE A 5 8.10 -15.65 -2.04
C ILE A 5 8.80 -14.44 -2.68
N HIS A 6 10.12 -14.50 -2.77
CA HIS A 6 10.95 -13.41 -3.29
C HIS A 6 11.13 -13.48 -4.81
N HIS A 7 10.99 -12.32 -5.45
CA HIS A 7 11.30 -12.09 -6.86
C HIS A 7 12.07 -10.79 -7.03
N THR A 8 12.71 -10.61 -8.17
CA THR A 8 13.40 -9.37 -8.52
C THR A 8 13.01 -8.93 -9.93
N ALA A 9 12.93 -7.63 -10.18
CA ALA A 9 12.80 -7.09 -11.53
C ALA A 9 13.82 -5.98 -11.78
N LYS A 10 14.49 -6.01 -12.94
CA LYS A 10 15.57 -5.07 -13.29
C LYS A 10 15.16 -3.97 -14.26
N ASP A 11 14.10 -4.19 -15.03
CA ASP A 11 13.54 -3.25 -15.98
C ASP A 11 12.04 -3.47 -16.14
N LEU A 12 11.38 -2.63 -16.95
CA LEU A 12 9.94 -2.74 -17.16
C LEU A 12 9.53 -4.05 -17.87
N PRO A 13 10.21 -4.51 -18.94
CA PRO A 13 9.90 -5.81 -19.56
C PRO A 13 9.99 -7.01 -18.59
N ASP A 14 11.03 -7.07 -17.77
CA ASP A 14 11.23 -8.10 -16.75
C ASP A 14 10.08 -8.06 -15.73
N TYR A 15 9.72 -6.86 -15.26
CA TYR A 15 8.58 -6.67 -14.37
C TYR A 15 7.25 -7.14 -14.99
N ILE A 16 6.97 -6.79 -16.24
CA ILE A 16 5.73 -7.18 -16.93
C ILE A 16 5.66 -8.71 -17.09
N ASN A 17 6.75 -9.35 -17.50
CA ASN A 17 6.82 -10.80 -17.66
C ASN A 17 6.59 -11.53 -16.32
N LEU A 18 7.21 -11.01 -15.26
CA LEU A 18 7.04 -11.52 -13.90
C LEU A 18 5.59 -11.41 -13.43
N VAL A 19 4.97 -10.23 -13.55
CA VAL A 19 3.57 -10.01 -13.18
C VAL A 19 2.63 -10.89 -13.99
N ALA A 20 2.84 -11.03 -15.30
CA ALA A 20 2.01 -11.88 -16.14
C ALA A 20 2.09 -13.36 -15.73
N ARG A 21 3.27 -13.82 -15.26
CA ARG A 21 3.44 -15.16 -14.70
C ARG A 21 2.73 -15.30 -13.35
N LEU A 22 2.95 -14.38 -12.42
CA LEU A 22 2.30 -14.38 -11.11
C LEU A 22 0.78 -14.34 -11.23
N ASN A 23 0.23 -13.51 -12.11
CA ASN A 23 -1.22 -13.44 -12.30
C ASN A 23 -1.80 -14.76 -12.85
N ARG A 24 -1.04 -15.54 -13.64
CA ARG A 24 -1.46 -16.89 -14.07
C ARG A 24 -1.37 -17.92 -12.94
N GLU A 25 -0.35 -17.82 -12.09
CA GLU A 25 -0.19 -18.67 -10.89
C GLU A 25 -1.30 -18.38 -9.85
N GLU A 26 -1.85 -17.16 -9.87
CA GLU A 26 -2.87 -16.66 -8.96
C GLU A 26 -4.28 -16.53 -9.58
N ASP A 27 -4.59 -17.40 -10.55
CA ASP A 27 -5.92 -17.52 -11.18
C ASP A 27 -6.50 -16.23 -11.82
N GLY A 28 -5.65 -15.24 -12.09
CA GLY A 28 -6.02 -13.97 -12.73
C GLY A 28 -6.51 -12.88 -11.77
N ASP A 29 -6.56 -13.15 -10.46
CA ASP A 29 -7.17 -12.28 -9.45
C ASP A 29 -6.12 -11.61 -8.52
N ALA A 30 -4.87 -11.49 -8.97
CA ALA A 30 -3.80 -10.93 -8.14
C ALA A 30 -4.05 -9.45 -7.81
N TRP A 31 -3.81 -9.08 -6.55
CA TRP A 31 -3.78 -7.72 -6.05
C TRP A 31 -2.34 -7.28 -5.80
N PHE A 32 -2.04 -6.05 -6.15
CA PHE A 32 -0.71 -5.48 -6.11
C PHE A 32 -0.66 -4.26 -5.18
N ARG A 33 0.48 -4.07 -4.51
CA ARG A 33 0.77 -2.86 -3.73
C ARG A 33 2.23 -2.49 -3.88
N GLY A 34 2.50 -1.29 -4.39
CA GLY A 34 3.86 -0.76 -4.51
C GLY A 34 4.25 0.11 -3.32
N HIS A 35 5.53 0.05 -2.94
CA HIS A 35 6.13 0.91 -1.95
C HIS A 35 7.54 1.30 -2.37
N SER A 36 7.92 2.55 -2.13
CA SER A 36 9.23 3.10 -2.52
C SER A 36 10.41 2.56 -1.70
N SER A 37 10.16 1.69 -0.74
CA SER A 37 11.19 1.06 0.09
C SER A 37 10.83 -0.40 0.34
N ALA A 38 11.78 -1.29 0.10
CA ALA A 38 11.64 -2.72 0.34
C ALA A 38 11.63 -3.09 1.83
N SER A 39 12.11 -2.21 2.72
CA SER A 39 12.01 -2.39 4.17
C SER A 39 10.61 -2.15 4.72
N HIS A 40 9.67 -1.69 3.87
CA HIS A 40 8.30 -1.44 4.28
C HIS A 40 7.54 -2.75 4.51
N ARG A 41 6.76 -2.78 5.59
CA ARG A 41 5.85 -3.88 5.93
C ARG A 41 4.41 -3.54 5.56
N LEU A 42 3.57 -4.56 5.41
CA LEU A 42 2.16 -4.40 5.03
C LEU A 42 1.31 -3.98 6.24
N ILE A 43 1.52 -2.74 6.72
CA ILE A 43 0.87 -2.15 7.90
C ILE A 43 0.00 -0.95 7.49
N PRO A 44 -1.30 -0.95 7.84
CA PRO A 44 -2.19 0.21 7.69
C PRO A 44 -1.64 1.47 8.37
N SER A 45 -1.99 2.63 7.84
CA SER A 45 -1.44 3.92 8.31
C SER A 45 -1.63 4.15 9.81
N VAL A 46 -2.80 3.81 10.37
CA VAL A 46 -3.07 4.02 11.81
C VAL A 46 -2.24 3.13 12.74
N LEU A 47 -1.76 1.98 12.23
CA LEU A 47 -1.04 0.98 13.04
C LEU A 47 0.48 1.18 13.01
N ARG A 48 0.99 2.12 12.23
CA ARG A 48 2.44 2.36 12.08
C ARG A 48 3.07 3.06 13.28
N GLU A 49 2.29 3.83 14.02
CA GLU A 49 2.74 4.60 15.20
C GLU A 49 2.33 3.93 16.52
N VAL A 50 2.20 2.61 16.51
CA VAL A 50 1.85 1.85 17.71
C VAL A 50 3.11 1.45 18.46
N THR A 51 3.17 1.79 19.75
CA THR A 51 4.30 1.48 20.62
C THR A 51 3.90 0.52 21.74
N PRO A 52 4.75 -0.48 22.07
CA PRO A 52 4.53 -1.35 23.20
C PRO A 52 4.52 -0.56 24.51
N LEU A 53 3.52 -0.81 25.34
CA LEU A 53 3.36 -0.16 26.64
C LEU A 53 3.96 -1.05 27.72
N THR A 54 5.28 -1.26 27.67
CA THR A 54 6.00 -2.11 28.62
C THR A 54 6.98 -1.33 29.49
N ASP A 55 7.19 -1.78 30.73
CA ASP A 55 8.25 -1.28 31.59
C ASP A 55 9.64 -1.73 31.10
N SER A 56 10.70 -1.26 31.76
CA SER A 56 12.08 -1.65 31.43
C SER A 56 12.39 -3.14 31.62
N ARG A 57 11.45 -3.91 32.19
CA ARG A 57 11.51 -5.36 32.39
C ARG A 57 10.57 -6.12 31.45
N GLY A 58 9.88 -5.44 30.53
CA GLY A 58 8.96 -6.04 29.56
C GLY A 58 7.53 -6.28 30.08
N ASN A 59 7.17 -5.83 31.28
CA ASN A 59 5.81 -6.03 31.82
C ASN A 59 4.86 -4.96 31.28
N PRO A 60 3.59 -5.28 30.95
CA PRO A 60 2.60 -4.30 30.55
C PRO A 60 2.40 -3.22 31.62
N LEU A 61 2.59 -1.95 31.25
CA LEU A 61 2.23 -0.82 32.11
C LEU A 61 0.70 -0.74 32.18
N ARG A 62 0.14 -0.58 33.38
CA ARG A 62 -1.30 -0.36 33.56
C ARG A 62 -1.60 1.13 33.41
N GLY A 63 -1.59 1.65 32.19
CA GLY A 63 -2.01 3.02 31.86
C GLY A 63 -2.72 3.03 30.52
N ASP A 64 -3.66 3.97 30.32
CA ASP A 64 -4.52 4.23 29.15
C ASP A 64 -4.21 3.38 27.90
N GLU A 65 -4.50 2.08 27.99
CA GLU A 65 -4.24 1.13 26.91
C GLU A 65 -5.20 1.42 25.76
N ILE A 66 -4.68 1.52 24.54
CA ILE A 66 -5.50 1.89 23.38
C ILE A 66 -5.89 0.64 22.58
N LEU A 67 -5.03 -0.39 22.56
CA LEU A 67 -5.25 -1.67 21.88
C LEU A 67 -4.57 -2.83 22.62
N ARG A 68 -5.09 -4.05 22.46
CA ARG A 68 -4.42 -5.30 22.87
C ARG A 68 -4.02 -6.08 21.63
N ALA A 69 -2.75 -6.45 21.51
CA ALA A 69 -2.23 -7.27 20.43
C ALA A 69 -1.43 -8.44 21.01
N ASP A 70 -1.92 -9.66 20.82
CA ASP A 70 -1.21 -10.90 21.17
C ASP A 70 -0.63 -10.90 22.60
N GLY A 71 -1.43 -10.45 23.58
CA GLY A 71 -1.03 -10.37 24.98
C GLY A 71 -0.23 -9.12 25.38
N PHE A 72 0.14 -8.25 24.44
CA PHE A 72 0.78 -6.97 24.70
C PHE A 72 -0.24 -5.83 24.74
N SER A 73 -0.07 -4.95 25.72
CA SER A 73 -0.74 -3.66 25.78
C SER A 73 0.06 -2.65 24.96
N VAL A 74 -0.60 -1.91 24.07
CA VAL A 74 0.06 -0.93 23.21
C VAL A 74 -0.67 0.41 23.24
N THR A 75 0.06 1.48 22.93
CA THR A 75 -0.49 2.82 22.74
C THR A 75 -0.23 3.32 21.34
N GLY A 76 -1.08 4.21 20.84
CA GLY A 76 -1.02 4.75 19.49
C GLY A 76 -2.26 5.60 19.16
N PRO A 77 -2.39 6.06 17.91
CA PRO A 77 -3.59 6.78 17.48
C PRO A 77 -4.85 5.92 17.66
N ASN A 78 -5.95 6.52 18.14
CA ASN A 78 -7.24 5.83 18.28
C ASN A 78 -8.09 6.03 17.00
N PRO A 79 -8.22 5.01 16.12
CA PRO A 79 -9.00 5.10 14.89
C PRO A 79 -10.50 5.32 15.12
N GLU A 80 -11.07 4.79 16.20
CA GLU A 80 -12.51 4.91 16.47
C GLU A 80 -12.86 6.35 16.86
N ARG A 81 -12.02 6.98 17.69
CA ARG A 81 -12.15 8.41 18.00
C ARG A 81 -11.99 9.28 16.75
N MET A 82 -11.06 8.94 15.86
CA MET A 82 -10.90 9.66 14.58
C MET A 82 -12.11 9.49 13.67
N LEU A 83 -12.71 8.29 13.61
CA LEU A 83 -13.94 8.03 12.87
C LEU A 83 -15.11 8.87 13.41
N ASP A 84 -15.31 8.90 14.73
CA ASP A 84 -16.38 9.69 15.34
C ASP A 84 -16.20 11.20 15.13
N GLU A 85 -14.97 11.70 15.21
CA GLU A 85 -14.63 13.10 14.91
C GLU A 85 -14.88 13.43 13.43
N PHE A 86 -14.44 12.56 12.53
CA PHE A 86 -14.61 12.74 11.10
C PHE A 86 -16.09 12.77 10.72
N LYS A 87 -16.89 11.81 11.23
CA LYS A 87 -18.36 11.77 11.02
C LYS A 87 -19.05 13.06 11.45
N ARG A 88 -18.68 13.62 12.60
CA ARG A 88 -19.29 14.87 13.12
C ARG A 88 -18.96 16.09 12.26
N ARG A 89 -17.74 16.16 11.70
CA ARG A 89 -17.23 17.36 11.03
C ARG A 89 -17.32 17.32 9.51
N ALA A 90 -17.37 16.13 8.91
CA ALA A 90 -17.38 15.97 7.47
C ALA A 90 -18.72 16.35 6.83
N VAL A 91 -19.85 16.21 7.56
CA VAL A 91 -21.21 16.40 7.02
C VAL A 91 -21.40 17.65 6.14
N PRO A 92 -20.91 18.86 6.52
CA PRO A 92 -21.08 20.06 5.69
C PRO A 92 -20.34 20.02 4.35
N PHE A 93 -19.33 19.15 4.22
CA PHE A 93 -18.49 19.03 3.03
C PHE A 93 -18.98 17.93 2.07
N LEU A 94 -20.03 17.19 2.43
CA LEU A 94 -20.50 16.04 1.65
C LEU A 94 -21.63 16.40 0.70
N SER A 95 -21.47 16.01 -0.56
CA SER A 95 -22.55 16.02 -1.54
C SER A 95 -23.53 14.86 -1.35
N ARG A 96 -23.04 13.72 -0.84
CA ARG A 96 -23.82 12.53 -0.50
C ARG A 96 -23.36 11.99 0.85
N GLN A 97 -24.29 11.74 1.75
CA GLN A 97 -23.97 11.10 3.02
C GLN A 97 -23.67 9.61 2.83
N PRO A 98 -22.58 9.09 3.44
CA PRO A 98 -22.32 7.67 3.57
C PRO A 98 -23.46 6.93 4.24
N LYS A 99 -23.80 5.73 3.75
CA LYS A 99 -24.94 4.95 4.25
C LYS A 99 -24.63 4.16 5.52
N ASN A 100 -23.39 3.77 5.72
CA ASN A 100 -22.93 2.92 6.83
C ASN A 100 -21.51 3.31 7.26
N GLU A 101 -21.02 2.71 8.35
CA GLU A 101 -19.70 3.04 8.89
C GLU A 101 -18.54 2.63 7.96
N PHE A 102 -18.72 1.63 7.09
CA PHE A 102 -17.71 1.28 6.08
C PHE A 102 -17.57 2.34 5.00
N GLU A 103 -18.68 2.89 4.49
CA GLU A 103 -18.62 4.03 3.55
C GLU A 103 -17.92 5.24 4.19
N TRP A 104 -18.12 5.48 5.49
CA TRP A 104 -17.36 6.48 6.24
C TRP A 104 -15.87 6.15 6.31
N LEU A 105 -15.50 4.90 6.57
CA LEU A 105 -14.12 4.44 6.64
C LEU A 105 -13.39 4.60 5.29
N PHE A 106 -14.03 4.24 4.18
CA PHE A 106 -13.47 4.45 2.84
C PHE A 106 -13.29 5.93 2.51
N LEU A 107 -14.24 6.77 2.92
CA LEU A 107 -14.15 8.22 2.74
C LEU A 107 -13.01 8.83 3.56
N MET A 108 -12.82 8.40 4.81
CA MET A 108 -11.68 8.78 5.64
C MET A 108 -10.35 8.45 4.98
N GLN A 109 -10.20 7.21 4.51
CA GLN A 109 -8.99 6.74 3.82
C GLN A 109 -8.72 7.57 2.56
N HIS A 110 -9.76 7.87 1.77
CA HIS A 110 -9.66 8.69 0.57
C HIS A 110 -9.14 10.10 0.84
N HIS A 111 -9.51 10.69 1.98
CA HIS A 111 -9.08 12.02 2.40
C HIS A 111 -7.81 12.01 3.29
N GLY A 112 -7.14 10.86 3.41
CA GLY A 112 -5.84 10.76 4.10
C GLY A 112 -5.92 10.70 5.62
N VAL A 113 -7.11 10.50 6.20
CA VAL A 113 -7.22 10.21 7.63
C VAL A 113 -6.70 8.79 7.87
N PRO A 114 -5.78 8.55 8.84
CA PRO A 114 -5.27 7.21 9.08
C PRO A 114 -6.38 6.22 9.46
N THR A 115 -6.43 5.07 8.77
CA THR A 115 -7.41 4.01 9.03
C THR A 115 -6.74 2.64 9.15
N ARG A 116 -7.54 1.62 9.48
CA ARG A 116 -7.15 0.20 9.45
C ARG A 116 -7.19 -0.42 8.04
N LEU A 117 -7.54 0.38 7.02
CA LEU A 117 -7.48 -0.06 5.64
C LEU A 117 -6.04 0.02 5.13
N LEU A 118 -5.64 -1.00 4.41
CA LEU A 118 -4.43 -1.02 3.61
C LEU A 118 -4.83 -1.10 2.13
N ASP A 119 -4.34 -0.17 1.34
CA ASP A 119 -4.73 -0.05 -0.07
C ASP A 119 -4.01 -1.09 -0.96
N TRP A 120 -4.73 -1.64 -1.91
CA TRP A 120 -4.24 -2.51 -2.96
C TRP A 120 -4.81 -2.02 -4.30
N THR A 121 -4.25 -2.51 -5.40
CA THR A 121 -4.77 -2.28 -6.75
C THR A 121 -4.78 -3.58 -7.53
N THR A 122 -5.79 -3.79 -8.36
CA THR A 122 -5.78 -4.90 -9.33
C THR A 122 -4.89 -4.62 -10.54
N ASN A 123 -4.32 -3.41 -10.66
CA ASN A 123 -3.44 -3.02 -11.75
C ASN A 123 -1.98 -2.94 -11.28
N ALA A 124 -1.17 -3.90 -11.73
CA ALA A 124 0.24 -3.97 -11.39
C ALA A 124 1.04 -2.70 -11.80
N LEU A 125 0.71 -2.05 -12.91
CA LEU A 125 1.39 -0.82 -13.34
C LEU A 125 1.02 0.38 -12.47
N VAL A 126 -0.19 0.40 -11.89
CA VAL A 126 -0.56 1.39 -10.86
C VAL A 126 0.25 1.16 -9.59
N ALA A 127 0.44 -0.11 -9.17
CA ALA A 127 1.32 -0.43 -8.04
C ALA A 127 2.76 0.00 -8.32
N LEU A 128 3.29 -0.28 -9.51
CA LEU A 128 4.63 0.15 -9.91
C LEU A 128 4.78 1.68 -9.89
N TYR A 129 3.77 2.42 -10.38
CA TYR A 129 3.75 3.87 -10.30
C TYR A 129 3.89 4.37 -8.86
N PHE A 130 3.12 3.82 -7.91
CA PHE A 130 3.20 4.21 -6.50
C PHE A 130 4.56 3.88 -5.86
N ALA A 131 5.21 2.79 -6.27
CA ALA A 131 6.57 2.49 -5.82
C ALA A 131 7.58 3.55 -6.29
N LEU A 132 7.39 4.10 -7.49
CA LEU A 132 8.27 5.10 -8.12
C LEU A 132 7.97 6.56 -7.73
N GLU A 133 6.77 6.83 -7.22
CA GLU A 133 6.32 8.19 -6.91
C GLU A 133 7.10 8.80 -5.74
N TYR A 134 7.34 8.02 -4.69
CA TYR A 134 7.93 8.48 -3.42
C TYR A 134 9.44 8.23 -3.31
N LEU A 135 10.15 8.20 -4.44
CA LEU A 135 11.61 8.10 -4.44
C LEU A 135 12.23 9.41 -3.96
N GLY A 136 12.98 9.35 -2.86
CA GLY A 136 13.75 10.46 -2.34
C GLY A 136 15.02 10.72 -3.16
N ALA A 137 15.55 11.95 -3.10
CA ALA A 137 16.81 12.30 -3.77
C ALA A 137 18.02 11.51 -3.23
N GLU A 138 17.92 10.94 -2.03
CA GLU A 138 18.97 10.14 -1.38
C GLU A 138 18.93 8.65 -1.78
N SER A 139 17.91 8.21 -2.52
CA SER A 139 17.70 6.79 -2.89
C SER A 139 18.64 6.29 -3.99
N THR A 140 19.79 6.90 -4.23
CA THR A 140 20.71 6.54 -5.33
C THR A 140 21.78 5.50 -4.99
N THR A 141 21.93 5.14 -3.71
CA THR A 141 22.89 4.11 -3.31
C THR A 141 22.25 2.72 -3.43
N CYS A 142 22.66 1.96 -4.45
CA CYS A 142 22.36 0.54 -4.57
C CYS A 142 23.62 -0.27 -4.31
N ALA A 143 23.53 -1.32 -3.50
CA ALA A 143 24.58 -2.33 -3.45
C ALA A 143 24.61 -3.10 -4.79
N GLU A 144 25.81 -3.41 -5.30
CA GLU A 144 25.97 -4.16 -6.56
C GLU A 144 25.28 -5.55 -6.49
N ASP A 145 25.24 -6.15 -5.31
CA ASP A 145 24.69 -7.48 -5.05
C ASP A 145 23.24 -7.47 -4.54
N ALA A 146 22.57 -6.31 -4.49
CA ALA A 146 21.27 -6.12 -3.82
C ALA A 146 20.20 -7.13 -4.25
N ALA A 147 20.07 -7.40 -5.55
CA ALA A 147 19.10 -8.36 -6.07
C ALA A 147 19.43 -9.81 -5.65
N SER A 148 20.72 -10.16 -5.58
CA SER A 148 21.16 -11.51 -5.21
C SER A 148 21.00 -11.78 -3.72
N GLU A 149 21.20 -10.77 -2.87
CA GLU A 149 21.03 -10.87 -1.42
C GLU A 149 19.56 -10.91 -1.01
N PHE A 150 18.71 -10.12 -1.67
CA PHE A 150 17.26 -10.17 -1.46
C PHE A 150 16.71 -11.59 -1.68
N LEU A 151 17.15 -12.27 -2.75
CA LEU A 151 16.75 -13.65 -3.04
C LEU A 151 17.23 -14.66 -1.99
N LYS A 152 18.26 -14.34 -1.20
CA LYS A 152 18.76 -15.18 -0.08
C LYS A 152 17.95 -14.99 1.21
N GLY A 153 16.94 -14.12 1.22
CA GLY A 153 16.00 -13.96 2.33
C GLY A 153 16.21 -12.73 3.21
N ASP A 154 17.03 -11.76 2.78
CA ASP A 154 17.03 -10.43 3.38
C ASP A 154 15.87 -9.62 2.80
N ASP A 155 14.72 -9.69 3.45
CA ASP A 155 13.46 -9.13 2.96
C ASP A 155 13.28 -7.65 3.30
N LEU A 156 14.07 -7.06 4.20
CA LEU A 156 13.88 -5.69 4.70
C LEU A 156 14.97 -4.73 4.23
N ARG A 157 15.18 -4.66 2.91
CA ARG A 157 16.25 -3.86 2.32
C ARG A 157 15.91 -2.38 2.16
N GLY A 158 16.89 -1.52 2.38
CA GLY A 158 16.78 -0.07 2.19
C GLY A 158 17.23 0.43 0.81
N ASP A 159 17.78 -0.43 -0.05
CA ASP A 159 18.45 -0.08 -1.32
C ASP A 159 17.62 -0.40 -2.58
N GLY A 160 16.31 -0.57 -2.41
CA GLY A 160 15.37 -0.72 -3.51
C GLY A 160 13.91 -0.61 -3.07
N MET A 161 13.02 -0.67 -4.05
CA MET A 161 11.57 -0.62 -3.90
C MET A 161 10.99 -2.02 -3.76
N ALA A 162 9.75 -2.11 -3.26
CA ALA A 162 9.02 -3.38 -3.22
C ALA A 162 7.64 -3.26 -3.84
N ILE A 163 7.23 -4.32 -4.53
CA ILE A 163 5.86 -4.54 -4.95
C ILE A 163 5.40 -5.85 -4.37
N PHE A 164 4.34 -5.79 -3.58
CA PHE A 164 3.68 -6.96 -3.01
C PHE A 164 2.59 -7.44 -3.95
N CYS A 165 2.43 -8.74 -4.04
CA CYS A 165 1.39 -9.40 -4.81
C CYS A 165 0.75 -10.50 -3.96
N ILE A 166 -0.58 -10.47 -3.86
CA ILE A 166 -1.38 -11.43 -3.10
C ILE A 166 -2.59 -11.88 -3.92
N ASN A 167 -3.14 -13.04 -3.61
CA ASN A 167 -4.46 -13.43 -4.08
C ASN A 167 -5.47 -13.29 -2.94
N PRO A 168 -6.45 -12.37 -3.05
CA PRO A 168 -7.37 -12.06 -1.96
C PRO A 168 -8.25 -13.26 -1.57
N LYS A 169 -8.55 -14.16 -2.51
CA LYS A 169 -9.34 -15.38 -2.24
C LYS A 169 -8.55 -16.36 -1.38
N LYS A 170 -7.26 -16.56 -1.69
CA LYS A 170 -6.37 -17.42 -0.91
C LYS A 170 -6.16 -16.86 0.50
N ILE A 171 -5.92 -15.54 0.62
CA ILE A 171 -5.76 -14.87 1.93
C ILE A 171 -7.04 -15.02 2.77
N ASN A 172 -8.22 -14.72 2.21
CA ASN A 172 -9.48 -14.84 2.94
C ASN A 172 -9.81 -16.30 3.29
N ASN A 173 -9.49 -17.25 2.42
CA ASN A 173 -9.71 -18.67 2.69
C ASN A 173 -8.83 -19.16 3.83
N GLU A 174 -7.56 -18.75 3.87
CA GLU A 174 -6.61 -19.14 4.91
C GLU A 174 -6.99 -18.58 6.29
N LEU A 175 -7.48 -17.33 6.35
CA LEU A 175 -7.78 -16.66 7.62
C LEU A 175 -9.21 -16.89 8.12
N HIS A 176 -10.18 -16.95 7.19
CA HIS A 176 -11.62 -16.92 7.51
C HIS A 176 -12.42 -18.03 6.81
N GLY A 177 -11.80 -18.85 5.95
CA GLY A 177 -12.51 -19.86 5.15
C GLY A 177 -13.40 -19.27 4.03
N ILE A 178 -13.18 -18.01 3.64
CA ILE A 178 -14.00 -17.31 2.63
C ILE A 178 -13.25 -17.27 1.29
N GLN A 179 -13.87 -17.77 0.22
CA GLN A 179 -13.23 -17.93 -1.09
C GLN A 179 -13.40 -16.73 -2.03
N TYR A 180 -13.78 -15.57 -1.50
CA TYR A 180 -14.01 -14.35 -2.28
C TYR A 180 -13.68 -13.09 -1.47
N PRO A 181 -13.31 -11.98 -2.14
CA PRO A 181 -13.23 -10.66 -1.50
C PRO A 181 -14.63 -10.21 -1.05
N VAL A 182 -14.74 -9.72 0.18
CA VAL A 182 -16.04 -9.38 0.79
C VAL A 182 -16.44 -7.94 0.49
N ASP A 183 -17.67 -7.71 0.01
CA ASP A 183 -18.26 -6.37 -0.01
C ASP A 183 -18.88 -6.04 1.36
N VAL A 184 -18.05 -5.47 2.23
CA VAL A 184 -18.46 -5.11 3.60
C VAL A 184 -19.47 -3.96 3.64
N ALA A 185 -19.60 -3.17 2.57
CA ALA A 185 -20.60 -2.12 2.51
C ALA A 185 -21.99 -2.65 2.14
N ALA A 186 -22.06 -3.74 1.35
CA ALA A 186 -23.30 -4.43 1.02
C ALA A 186 -23.90 -5.18 2.22
N ASP A 187 -23.06 -5.78 3.06
CA ASP A 187 -23.48 -6.51 4.28
C ASP A 187 -22.86 -5.90 5.54
N ALA A 188 -23.14 -4.61 5.76
CA ALA A 188 -22.51 -3.84 6.84
C ALA A 188 -22.85 -4.36 8.25
N GLU A 189 -23.99 -5.04 8.43
CA GLU A 189 -24.42 -5.57 9.72
C GLU A 189 -23.53 -6.74 10.15
N THR A 190 -23.32 -7.72 9.26
CA THR A 190 -22.46 -8.89 9.53
C THR A 190 -21.03 -8.48 9.85
N TRP A 191 -20.51 -7.46 9.16
CA TRP A 191 -19.11 -7.07 9.27
C TRP A 191 -18.85 -5.90 10.24
N ALA A 192 -19.89 -5.28 10.80
CA ALA A 192 -19.80 -4.13 11.71
C ALA A 192 -18.70 -4.24 12.78
N PRO A 193 -18.44 -5.41 13.40
CA PRO A 193 -17.36 -5.57 14.38
C PRO A 193 -15.96 -5.18 13.88
N PHE A 194 -15.67 -5.23 12.56
CA PHE A 194 -14.38 -4.82 12.00
C PHE A 194 -14.17 -3.30 11.98
N VAL A 195 -15.23 -2.49 12.08
CA VAL A 195 -15.10 -1.03 12.16
C VAL A 195 -14.53 -0.62 13.52
N ARG A 196 -15.00 -1.31 14.58
CA ARG A 196 -14.65 -1.05 15.98
C ARG A 196 -14.15 -2.33 16.68
N PRO A 197 -13.04 -2.90 16.23
CA PRO A 197 -12.57 -4.20 16.70
C PRO A 197 -12.02 -4.15 18.14
N THR A 198 -11.83 -2.96 18.72
CA THR A 198 -11.37 -2.83 20.11
C THR A 198 -12.46 -3.18 21.12
N ASN A 199 -13.72 -2.99 20.73
CA ASN A 199 -14.88 -3.30 21.56
C ASN A 199 -15.43 -4.71 21.28
N ALA A 200 -14.99 -5.34 20.19
CA ALA A 200 -15.41 -6.69 19.80
C ALA A 200 -14.47 -7.74 20.42
N SER A 201 -14.98 -8.52 21.36
CA SER A 201 -14.27 -9.66 21.96
C SER A 201 -14.26 -10.92 21.06
N GLU A 202 -14.50 -10.77 19.76
CA GLU A 202 -14.72 -11.88 18.83
C GLU A 202 -13.45 -12.25 18.07
N LEU A 203 -13.11 -13.55 18.08
CA LEU A 203 -12.00 -14.13 17.34
C LEU A 203 -12.09 -13.85 15.83
N ASN A 204 -13.31 -13.72 15.29
CA ASN A 204 -13.57 -13.46 13.88
C ASN A 204 -13.09 -12.08 13.41
N THR A 205 -12.89 -11.13 14.34
CA THR A 205 -12.34 -9.80 14.04
C THR A 205 -10.83 -9.70 14.25
N TYR A 206 -10.17 -10.82 14.53
CA TYR A 206 -8.74 -10.83 14.87
C TYR A 206 -7.86 -10.61 13.65
N ALA A 207 -8.07 -11.39 12.60
CA ALA A 207 -7.22 -11.40 11.42
C ALA A 207 -7.70 -10.41 10.32
N PRO A 208 -6.80 -9.91 9.46
CA PRO A 208 -7.17 -9.05 8.34
C PRO A 208 -8.15 -9.73 7.36
N LEU A 209 -8.93 -8.94 6.64
CA LEU A 209 -9.89 -9.40 5.64
C LEU A 209 -9.69 -8.65 4.31
N CYS A 210 -9.58 -9.35 3.20
CA CYS A 210 -9.61 -8.76 1.86
C CYS A 210 -11.05 -8.37 1.49
N ILE A 211 -11.24 -7.08 1.19
CA ILE A 211 -12.56 -6.49 0.98
C ILE A 211 -12.62 -5.65 -0.31
N LEU A 212 -13.83 -5.49 -0.81
CA LEU A 212 -14.16 -4.57 -1.88
C LEU A 212 -14.76 -3.30 -1.29
N ALA A 213 -14.40 -2.16 -1.86
CA ALA A 213 -15.03 -0.89 -1.56
C ALA A 213 -16.02 -0.54 -2.67
N PRO A 214 -17.19 0.05 -2.34
CA PRO A 214 -18.04 0.66 -3.35
C PRO A 214 -17.25 1.78 -4.05
N HIS A 215 -17.38 1.87 -5.38
CA HIS A 215 -16.67 2.86 -6.19
C HIS A 215 -17.22 4.29 -5.94
N ILE A 216 -16.81 4.92 -4.84
CA ILE A 216 -17.33 6.22 -4.39
C ILE A 216 -16.69 7.40 -5.16
N SER A 217 -15.50 7.24 -5.75
CA SER A 217 -14.80 8.32 -6.44
C SER A 217 -14.13 7.92 -7.76
N PRO A 218 -13.94 8.87 -8.71
CA PRO A 218 -13.17 8.64 -9.93
C PRO A 218 -11.74 8.16 -9.66
N ARG A 219 -11.11 8.63 -8.57
CA ARG A 219 -9.77 8.21 -8.14
C ARG A 219 -9.71 6.72 -7.80
N ILE A 220 -10.68 6.20 -7.03
CA ILE A 220 -10.76 4.76 -6.70
C ILE A 220 -10.93 3.92 -7.97
N ARG A 221 -11.70 4.41 -8.96
CA ARG A 221 -11.87 3.72 -10.25
C ARG A 221 -10.60 3.74 -11.11
N ALA A 222 -9.94 4.90 -11.23
CA ALA A 222 -8.71 5.04 -12.02
C ALA A 222 -7.57 4.17 -11.48
N GLN A 223 -7.54 3.96 -10.17
CA GLN A 223 -6.52 3.17 -9.48
C GLN A 223 -6.90 1.69 -9.35
N SER A 224 -8.09 1.27 -9.80
CA SER A 224 -8.67 -0.06 -9.55
C SER A 224 -8.49 -0.52 -8.08
N GLY A 225 -8.82 0.39 -7.15
CA GLY A 225 -8.48 0.24 -5.73
C GLY A 225 -9.27 -0.87 -5.02
N THR A 226 -8.56 -1.72 -4.30
CA THR A 226 -9.08 -2.77 -3.39
C THR A 226 -8.40 -2.63 -2.03
N PHE A 227 -8.87 -3.34 -0.99
CA PHE A 227 -8.36 -3.11 0.37
C PHE A 227 -8.24 -4.39 1.19
N THR A 228 -7.28 -4.39 2.12
CA THR A 228 -7.33 -5.29 3.28
C THR A 228 -7.73 -4.49 4.51
N LEU A 229 -8.75 -4.94 5.22
CA LEU A 229 -9.23 -4.36 6.46
C LEU A 229 -8.63 -5.11 7.64
N HIS A 230 -7.77 -4.44 8.40
CA HIS A 230 -7.15 -5.03 9.58
C HIS A 230 -8.10 -4.99 10.78
N GLY A 231 -8.13 -6.11 11.51
CA GLY A 231 -8.98 -6.32 12.67
C GLY A 231 -8.38 -5.77 13.97
N SER A 232 -8.58 -6.50 15.07
CA SER A 232 -8.03 -6.18 16.40
C SER A 232 -6.52 -6.45 16.48
N ASN A 233 -6.01 -7.37 15.67
CA ASN A 233 -4.58 -7.63 15.61
C ASN A 233 -3.84 -6.54 14.83
N ILE A 234 -2.79 -5.98 15.45
CA ILE A 234 -2.05 -4.82 14.93
C ILE A 234 -0.88 -5.20 14.02
N TRP A 235 -0.58 -6.50 13.90
CA TRP A 235 0.57 -6.96 13.13
C TRP A 235 0.40 -6.72 11.63
N SER A 236 1.54 -6.65 10.94
CA SER A 236 1.56 -6.49 9.48
C SER A 236 1.00 -7.73 8.78
N LEU A 237 0.45 -7.57 7.57
CA LEU A 237 -0.09 -8.71 6.83
C LEU A 237 1.00 -9.78 6.55
N ASP A 238 2.25 -9.36 6.36
CA ASP A 238 3.42 -10.22 6.17
C ASP A 238 3.97 -10.85 7.48
N TYR A 239 3.39 -10.53 8.64
CA TYR A 239 3.77 -11.12 9.93
C TYR A 239 3.20 -12.54 10.12
N TYR A 240 1.98 -12.79 9.62
CA TYR A 240 1.28 -14.05 9.81
C TYR A 240 2.02 -15.18 9.06
N SER A 241 2.57 -16.14 9.79
CA SER A 241 3.33 -17.26 9.22
C SER A 241 2.52 -18.07 8.20
N VAL A 242 1.21 -18.20 8.41
CA VAL A 242 0.28 -18.87 7.48
C VAL A 242 0.10 -18.09 6.16
N LEU A 243 0.29 -16.77 6.18
CA LEU A 243 0.15 -15.93 4.98
C LEU A 243 1.45 -15.73 4.22
N GLN A 244 2.62 -15.90 4.86
CA GLN A 244 3.91 -15.66 4.21
C GLN A 244 4.08 -16.44 2.90
N PRO A 245 3.70 -17.73 2.80
CA PRO A 245 3.77 -18.48 1.54
C PRO A 245 2.78 -18.00 0.46
N LEU A 246 1.81 -17.14 0.80
CA LEU A 246 0.79 -16.60 -0.10
C LEU A 246 1.11 -15.17 -0.55
N ILE A 247 2.21 -14.60 -0.07
CA ILE A 247 2.61 -13.22 -0.36
C ILE A 247 3.89 -13.26 -1.21
N HIS A 248 3.77 -12.76 -2.43
CA HIS A 248 4.92 -12.53 -3.30
C HIS A 248 5.45 -11.12 -3.08
N LYS A 249 6.77 -10.99 -3.01
CA LYS A 249 7.47 -9.71 -2.89
C LYS A 249 8.46 -9.56 -4.03
N ILE A 250 8.22 -8.57 -4.88
CA ILE A 250 9.06 -8.20 -6.01
C ILE A 250 9.95 -7.04 -5.59
N PHE A 251 11.26 -7.26 -5.58
CA PHE A 251 12.25 -6.23 -5.33
C PHE A 251 12.71 -5.56 -6.63
N ILE A 252 12.78 -4.22 -6.63
CA ILE A 252 13.28 -3.44 -7.76
C ILE A 252 14.38 -2.51 -7.24
N PRO A 253 15.64 -2.68 -7.69
CA PRO A 253 16.73 -1.78 -7.29
C PRO A 253 16.44 -0.32 -7.67
N TYR A 254 16.88 0.64 -6.87
CA TYR A 254 16.71 2.06 -7.20
C TYR A 254 17.46 2.48 -8.48
N SER A 255 18.55 1.78 -8.83
CA SER A 255 19.27 1.99 -10.08
C SER A 255 18.38 1.84 -11.32
N SER A 256 17.35 0.99 -11.24
CA SER A 256 16.37 0.77 -12.31
C SER A 256 15.22 1.79 -12.30
N ALA A 257 15.05 2.54 -11.22
CA ALA A 257 13.83 3.30 -10.98
C ALA A 257 13.60 4.42 -12.00
N ILE A 258 14.64 5.17 -12.37
CA ILE A 258 14.53 6.28 -13.33
C ILE A 258 14.09 5.76 -14.69
N ALA A 259 14.76 4.70 -15.19
CA ALA A 259 14.44 4.10 -16.48
C ALA A 259 12.99 3.58 -16.52
N ILE A 260 12.58 2.82 -15.49
CA ILE A 260 11.22 2.29 -15.41
C ILE A 260 10.19 3.42 -15.33
N LYS A 261 10.48 4.50 -14.58
CA LYS A 261 9.58 5.66 -14.46
C LYS A 261 9.35 6.36 -15.80
N ASP A 262 10.41 6.50 -16.60
CA ASP A 262 10.31 7.09 -17.94
C ASP A 262 9.53 6.16 -18.90
N ASP A 263 9.74 4.85 -18.81
CA ASP A 263 9.02 3.86 -19.62
C ASP A 263 7.51 3.87 -19.31
N ILE A 264 7.10 3.78 -18.04
CA ILE A 264 5.67 3.79 -17.69
C ILE A 264 5.00 5.13 -18.02
N SER A 265 5.74 6.25 -17.87
CA SER A 265 5.24 7.57 -18.29
C SER A 265 4.94 7.59 -19.79
N SER A 266 5.80 6.96 -20.58
CA SER A 266 5.65 6.87 -22.04
C SER A 266 4.48 5.96 -22.46
N LEU A 267 4.10 5.01 -21.61
CA LEU A 267 2.92 4.17 -21.77
C LEU A 267 1.62 4.82 -21.29
N GLY A 268 1.67 6.07 -20.80
CA GLY A 268 0.50 6.83 -20.36
C GLY A 268 0.14 6.69 -18.87
N PHE A 269 0.99 6.05 -18.07
CA PHE A 269 0.84 6.07 -16.61
C PHE A 269 1.43 7.36 -16.05
N THR A 270 0.66 8.44 -16.14
CA THR A 270 1.03 9.78 -15.72
C THR A 270 0.34 10.20 -14.42
N PRO A 271 0.79 11.27 -13.75
CA PRO A 271 0.12 11.76 -12.54
C PRO A 271 -1.37 12.07 -12.75
N SER A 272 -1.78 12.63 -13.90
CA SER A 272 -3.20 12.91 -14.17
C SER A 272 -4.04 11.65 -14.44
N PHE A 273 -3.41 10.56 -14.89
CA PHE A 273 -4.08 9.27 -15.02
C PHE A 273 -4.40 8.67 -13.64
N ILE A 274 -3.42 8.73 -12.72
CA ILE A 274 -3.54 8.16 -11.37
C ILE A 274 -4.40 9.04 -10.44
N TYR A 275 -4.25 10.36 -10.56
CA TYR A 275 -4.98 11.38 -9.83
C TYR A 275 -5.80 12.22 -10.83
N PRO A 276 -7.04 11.82 -11.14
CA PRO A 276 -7.87 12.48 -12.15
C PRO A 276 -8.50 13.77 -11.59
N ASP A 277 -7.66 14.68 -11.11
CA ASP A 277 -8.00 15.97 -10.55
C ASP A 277 -7.02 17.07 -11.04
N LEU A 278 -7.26 18.30 -10.60
CA LEU A 278 -6.41 19.43 -10.98
C LEU A 278 -4.99 19.31 -10.42
N ASP A 279 -4.82 18.61 -9.30
CA ASP A 279 -3.51 18.42 -8.68
C ASP A 279 -2.65 17.46 -9.52
N GLY A 280 -3.23 16.35 -9.96
CA GLY A 280 -2.59 15.40 -10.88
C GLY A 280 -2.23 16.03 -12.22
N LEU A 281 -3.14 16.82 -12.82
CA LEU A 281 -2.86 17.56 -14.04
C LEU A 281 -1.73 18.58 -13.86
N SER A 282 -1.76 19.34 -12.77
CA SER A 282 -0.74 20.35 -12.45
C SER A 282 0.63 19.72 -12.25
N GLN A 283 0.69 18.58 -11.54
CA GLN A 283 1.91 17.82 -11.34
C GLN A 283 2.48 17.31 -12.66
N GLU A 284 1.63 16.82 -13.56
CA GLU A 284 2.05 16.35 -14.88
C GLU A 284 2.64 17.47 -15.75
N ILE A 285 1.93 18.59 -15.89
CA ILE A 285 2.39 19.75 -16.68
C ILE A 285 3.76 20.23 -16.18
N ARG A 286 3.90 20.35 -14.84
CA ARG A 286 5.16 20.74 -14.21
C ARG A 286 6.29 19.78 -14.56
N ASN A 287 6.06 18.47 -14.42
CA ASN A 287 7.07 17.45 -14.70
C ASN A 287 7.49 17.47 -16.19
N GLN A 288 6.53 17.67 -17.10
CA GLN A 288 6.81 17.77 -18.53
C GLN A 288 7.70 18.98 -18.86
N GLU A 289 7.41 20.14 -18.28
CA GLU A 289 8.20 21.36 -18.52
C GLU A 289 9.63 21.25 -17.99
N PHE A 290 9.81 20.68 -16.79
CA PHE A 290 11.17 20.42 -16.27
C PHE A 290 11.96 19.47 -17.15
N ARG A 291 11.33 18.43 -17.71
CA ARG A 291 11.98 17.53 -18.68
C ARG A 291 12.39 18.28 -19.95
N ARG A 292 11.49 19.10 -20.53
CA ARG A 292 11.78 19.93 -21.72
C ARG A 292 12.96 20.86 -21.45
N HIS A 293 12.92 21.60 -20.35
CA HIS A 293 13.99 22.51 -19.96
C HIS A 293 15.34 21.78 -19.78
N ALA A 294 15.35 20.58 -19.18
CA ALA A 294 16.56 19.78 -19.04
C ALA A 294 17.15 19.36 -20.40
N MET A 295 16.30 18.99 -21.37
CA MET A 295 16.73 18.68 -22.74
C MET A 295 17.30 19.91 -23.45
N ASP A 296 16.60 21.04 -23.39
CA ASP A 296 17.02 22.31 -24.01
C ASP A 296 18.36 22.78 -23.43
N ARG A 297 18.52 22.70 -22.10
CA ARG A 297 19.77 23.01 -21.41
C ARG A 297 20.91 22.10 -21.87
N LYS A 298 20.68 20.78 -21.99
CA LYS A 298 21.70 19.83 -22.47
C LYS A 298 22.13 20.15 -23.91
N GLN A 299 21.18 20.46 -24.79
CA GLN A 299 21.47 20.86 -26.17
C GLN A 299 22.25 22.18 -26.24
N TYR A 300 21.86 23.17 -25.44
CA TYR A 300 22.54 24.45 -25.35
C TYR A 300 24.01 24.30 -24.89
N LEU A 301 24.26 23.52 -23.83
CA LEU A 301 25.61 23.23 -23.35
C LEU A 301 26.46 22.47 -24.37
N ALA A 302 25.87 21.51 -25.10
CA ALA A 302 26.57 20.79 -26.16
C ALA A 302 26.96 21.70 -27.33
N LYS A 303 26.14 22.72 -27.66
CA LYS A 303 26.47 23.72 -28.68
C LYS A 303 27.64 24.61 -28.24
N LEU A 304 27.66 25.04 -26.97
CA LEU A 304 28.77 25.83 -26.42
C LEU A 304 30.11 25.08 -26.48
N GLN A 305 30.11 23.76 -26.21
CA GLN A 305 31.33 22.93 -26.28
C GLN A 305 31.86 22.70 -27.69
N ARG A 306 31.03 22.86 -28.73
CA ARG A 306 31.43 22.74 -30.15
C ARG A 306 31.88 24.06 -30.78
N GLY A 307 31.67 25.18 -30.09
CA GLY A 307 31.99 26.53 -30.56
C GLY A 307 33.32 27.08 -30.02
N VAL A 308 34.18 26.23 -29.45
CA VAL A 308 35.55 26.52 -28.99
C VAL A 308 36.53 25.71 -29.81
#